data_AF-A0A7J4LYQ2-F1
#
_entry.id   AF-A0A7J4LYQ2-F1
#
_cell.length_a   1.000
_cell.length_b   1.000
_cell.length_c   1.000
_cell.angle_alpha   90.00
_cell.angle_beta   90.00
_cell.angle_gamma   90.00
#
_symmetry.space_group_name_H-M   'P 1'
#
loop_
_entity.id
_entity.type
_entity.pdbx_description
1 polymer ?
#
loop_
_entity_poly.entity_id
_entity_poly.type
_entity_poly.pdbx_seq_one_letter_code
_entity_poly.pdbx_strand_id
1 'polypeptide(L)'
;MVTVQSVDRRGMHARHEFFYRPTGVKKVFGNRNVITTDMGLVSEPDEQGHVATSVSVLEALAHCAQDPEHRAVLIQGPILPDAYVVPKEEWEKPSEPLRRYLKYAPDVYLRAPRSLHEAVSQHTSPLKLRRERFVTLDPAETYGALTWRGIRTRTKRRMHLTDVLEGTKLFVFSELASPDSHHHIKVDPCIDVKAAARQGGIYVVEVPSRSRPLAYPFRLESVPLANAGDQRYAIWTDLREEKHDCEENRYNFGYRYTAGEVVFCAHSVAAYLAVAKLERSRGFISTPVPLVSRFFVENIYNLLRSRTLVEEETTVDGKTRKIKRPLNKGEMELLLWKAVSFYGHDKTCYARPQQDGKIQDYTWQLR
;
A
#
# COMPACT_ATOMS: atom_id res chain seq x y z
N MET A 1 10.35 13.64 19.63
CA MET A 1 10.79 12.38 20.26
C MET A 1 9.68 11.35 20.07
N VAL A 2 10.01 10.16 19.59
CA VAL A 2 9.08 9.03 19.46
C VAL A 2 9.55 7.92 20.39
N THR A 3 8.64 7.34 21.17
CA THR A 3 8.95 6.19 22.03
C THR A 3 8.14 4.99 21.56
N VAL A 4 8.80 3.85 21.39
CA VAL A 4 8.13 2.58 21.07
C VAL A 4 8.28 1.65 22.25
N GLN A 5 7.16 1.09 22.70
CA GLN A 5 7.10 0.15 23.82
C GLN A 5 6.46 -1.15 23.37
N SER A 6 7.11 -2.28 23.66
CA SER A 6 6.48 -3.60 23.59
C SER A 6 5.86 -3.95 24.94
N VAL A 7 4.65 -4.51 24.92
CA VAL A 7 3.85 -4.74 26.13
C VAL A 7 3.32 -6.18 26.14
N ASP A 8 3.42 -6.85 27.29
CA ASP A 8 2.91 -8.21 27.55
C ASP A 8 1.86 -8.22 28.69
N ARG A 9 1.55 -9.40 29.26
CA ARG A 9 0.62 -9.51 30.41
C ARG A 9 1.20 -8.99 31.73
N ARG A 10 2.52 -8.90 31.85
CA ARG A 10 3.25 -8.56 33.08
C ARG A 10 3.67 -7.09 33.12
N GLY A 11 3.65 -6.39 31.98
CA GLY A 11 3.91 -4.96 31.89
C GLY A 11 4.67 -4.59 30.62
N MET A 12 5.51 -3.55 30.73
CA MET A 12 6.39 -3.11 29.65
C MET A 12 7.58 -4.06 29.54
N HIS A 13 7.79 -4.64 28.36
CA HIS A 13 8.85 -5.61 28.11
C HIS A 13 10.12 -4.94 27.57
N ALA A 14 9.98 -4.02 26.61
CA ALA A 14 11.08 -3.18 26.11
C ALA A 14 10.59 -1.75 25.83
N ARG A 15 11.49 -0.77 26.01
CA ARG A 15 11.27 0.63 25.69
C ARG A 15 12.42 1.13 24.84
N HIS A 16 12.10 1.75 23.72
CA HIS A 16 13.05 2.39 22.84
C HIS A 16 12.68 3.86 22.63
N GLU A 17 13.64 4.76 22.84
CA GLU A 17 13.46 6.20 22.69
C GLU A 17 14.20 6.72 21.46
N PHE A 18 13.53 7.58 20.68
CA PHE A 18 14.02 8.05 19.40
C PHE A 18 13.87 9.56 19.28
N PHE A 19 14.92 10.25 18.84
CA PHE A 19 14.91 11.71 18.69
C PHE A 19 14.56 12.12 17.25
N TYR A 20 13.43 12.80 17.09
CA TYR A 20 13.02 13.35 15.79
C TYR A 20 13.79 14.66 15.54
N ARG A 21 14.49 14.76 14.39
CA ARG A 21 15.01 16.04 13.88
C ARG A 21 14.21 16.42 12.63
N PRO A 22 13.62 17.62 12.55
CA PRO A 22 13.03 18.10 11.31
C PRO A 22 14.16 18.24 10.28
N THR A 23 14.15 17.41 9.23
CA THR A 23 14.99 17.69 8.07
C THR A 23 14.38 18.87 7.35
N GLY A 24 15.01 20.04 7.46
CA GLY A 24 14.66 21.21 6.68
C GLY A 24 14.54 20.86 5.19
N VAL A 25 13.66 21.57 4.50
CA VAL A 25 13.42 21.44 3.05
C VAL A 25 14.75 21.56 2.30
N LYS A 26 15.28 20.44 1.78
CA LYS A 26 16.37 20.49 0.80
C LYS A 26 15.77 20.90 -0.55
N LYS A 27 16.05 22.12 -0.99
CA LYS A 27 15.99 22.49 -2.41
C LYS A 27 16.97 21.57 -3.15
N VAL A 28 16.46 20.68 -3.99
CA VAL A 28 17.30 19.81 -4.83
C VAL A 28 17.63 20.57 -6.12
N PHE A 29 18.88 21.01 -6.24
CA PHE A 29 19.54 21.27 -7.52
C PHE A 29 20.81 20.42 -7.58
N GLY A 30 20.95 19.63 -8.65
CA GLY A 30 22.24 19.26 -9.25
C GLY A 30 23.13 18.23 -8.55
N ASN A 31 23.28 17.09 -9.25
CA ASN A 31 24.43 16.18 -9.35
C ASN A 31 25.11 15.60 -8.10
N ARG A 32 24.82 14.30 -7.88
CA ARG A 32 25.62 13.20 -7.30
C ARG A 32 26.43 13.49 -6.03
N ASN A 33 26.14 12.70 -4.98
CA ASN A 33 27.15 11.93 -4.24
C ASN A 33 26.48 10.73 -3.58
N VAL A 34 27.08 9.55 -3.75
CA VAL A 34 26.71 8.29 -3.08
C VAL A 34 27.55 8.19 -1.82
N ILE A 35 26.93 7.95 -0.68
CA ILE A 35 27.60 7.59 0.57
C ILE A 35 26.93 6.31 1.06
N THR A 36 27.71 5.23 1.09
CA THR A 36 27.37 3.97 1.77
C THR A 36 27.89 4.06 3.20
N THR A 37 27.09 3.68 4.19
CA THR A 37 27.57 3.47 5.55
C THR A 37 26.88 2.30 6.23
N ASP A 38 27.68 1.60 7.03
CA ASP A 38 27.48 0.29 7.63
C ASP A 38 26.29 0.19 8.61
N MET A 39 25.72 -1.01 8.69
CA MET A 39 24.68 -1.37 9.66
C MET A 39 25.32 -1.76 10.99
N GLY A 40 25.24 -0.85 11.97
CA GLY A 40 25.51 -1.12 13.39
C GLY A 40 24.30 -0.74 14.25
N LEU A 41 23.90 -1.63 15.14
CA LEU A 41 22.98 -1.35 16.25
C LEU A 41 23.60 -0.27 17.14
N VAL A 42 23.03 0.93 17.16
CA VAL A 42 23.44 1.96 18.11
C VAL A 42 22.24 2.37 18.97
N SER A 43 22.31 2.03 20.26
CA SER A 43 21.38 2.44 21.30
C SER A 43 21.79 3.76 21.99
N GLU A 44 22.71 4.51 21.39
CA GLU A 44 23.11 5.86 21.81
C GLU A 44 23.27 6.76 20.57
N PRO A 45 23.01 8.07 20.66
CA PRO A 45 23.22 8.99 19.55
C PRO A 45 24.72 9.06 19.23
N ASP A 46 25.12 8.73 18.00
CA ASP A 46 26.50 8.96 17.56
C ASP A 46 26.80 10.46 17.40
N GLU A 47 28.08 10.82 17.52
CA GLU A 47 28.59 12.20 17.43
C GLU A 47 28.35 12.86 16.06
N GLN A 48 27.82 12.13 15.08
CA GLN A 48 27.48 12.62 13.75
C GLN A 48 25.98 12.85 13.54
N GLY A 49 25.12 12.57 14.52
CA GLY A 49 23.72 12.96 14.50
C GLY A 49 22.91 12.26 13.40
N HIS A 50 23.11 10.95 13.25
CA HIS A 50 22.33 10.15 12.30
C HIS A 50 20.85 10.01 12.69
N VAL A 51 20.06 9.71 11.66
CA VAL A 51 18.62 9.91 11.56
C VAL A 51 17.84 8.86 12.37
N ALA A 52 17.08 9.28 13.38
CA ALA A 52 15.99 8.43 13.92
C ALA A 52 14.79 8.51 12.97
N THR A 53 14.78 7.66 11.95
CA THR A 53 13.64 7.46 11.05
C THR A 53 12.90 6.20 11.45
N SER A 54 11.61 6.13 11.14
CA SER A 54 10.72 4.95 11.04
C SER A 54 11.31 3.52 10.87
N VAL A 55 12.58 3.37 10.47
CA VAL A 55 13.36 2.13 10.48
C VAL A 55 13.39 1.53 11.89
N SER A 56 13.54 2.33 12.94
CA SER A 56 13.58 1.83 14.32
C SER A 56 12.21 1.35 14.85
N VAL A 57 11.12 1.95 14.36
CA VAL A 57 9.75 1.45 14.59
C VAL A 57 9.59 0.09 13.91
N LEU A 58 10.17 -0.10 12.72
CA LEU A 58 10.13 -1.39 12.02
C LEU A 58 11.01 -2.45 12.66
N GLU A 59 12.15 -2.09 13.25
CA GLU A 59 12.97 -3.01 14.03
C GLU A 59 12.24 -3.46 15.30
N ALA A 60 11.56 -2.53 15.99
CA ALA A 60 10.68 -2.88 17.10
C ALA A 60 9.50 -3.76 16.64
N LEU A 61 8.90 -3.48 15.48
CA LEU A 61 7.86 -4.32 14.87
C LEU A 61 8.42 -5.68 14.45
N ALA A 62 9.65 -5.76 13.95
CA ALA A 62 10.35 -6.99 13.57
C ALA A 62 10.57 -7.89 14.79
N HIS A 63 11.01 -7.29 15.89
CA HIS A 63 11.18 -7.97 17.17
C HIS A 63 9.83 -8.47 17.71
N CYS A 64 8.78 -7.64 17.68
CA CYS A 64 7.44 -8.04 18.12
C CYS A 64 6.78 -9.10 17.23
N ALA A 65 7.12 -9.14 15.94
CA ALA A 65 6.62 -10.17 15.02
C ALA A 65 7.22 -11.56 15.29
N GLN A 66 8.41 -11.61 15.90
CA GLN A 66 9.13 -12.87 16.18
C GLN A 66 8.83 -13.43 17.57
N ASP A 67 8.34 -12.61 18.51
CA ASP A 67 8.08 -13.00 19.89
C ASP A 67 6.58 -13.28 20.13
N PRO A 68 6.17 -14.54 20.38
CA PRO A 68 4.77 -14.90 20.65
C PRO A 68 4.23 -14.33 21.96
N GLU A 69 5.08 -13.85 22.88
CA GLU A 69 4.64 -13.22 24.13
C GLU A 69 4.30 -11.73 23.97
N HIS A 70 4.76 -11.08 22.90
CA HIS A 70 4.46 -9.66 22.62
C HIS A 70 3.03 -9.49 22.12
N ARG A 71 2.21 -8.80 22.91
CA ARG A 71 0.76 -8.66 22.66
C ARG A 71 0.41 -7.39 21.93
N ALA A 72 1.16 -6.33 22.15
CA ALA A 72 0.92 -5.03 21.53
C ALA A 72 2.19 -4.16 21.45
N VAL A 73 2.19 -3.26 20.47
CA VAL A 73 3.17 -2.20 20.25
C VAL A 73 2.48 -0.87 20.54
N LEU A 74 3.01 -0.11 21.49
CA LEU A 74 2.56 1.25 21.78
C LEU A 74 3.56 2.25 21.20
N ILE A 75 3.09 3.14 20.35
CA ILE A 75 3.88 4.24 19.77
C ILE A 75 3.45 5.53 20.47
N GLN A 76 4.39 6.23 21.07
CA GLN A 76 4.19 7.53 21.69
C GLN A 76 4.92 8.59 20.86
N GLY A 77 4.21 9.64 20.41
CA GLY A 77 4.76 10.72 19.59
C GLY A 77 4.35 10.67 18.11
N PRO A 78 4.75 11.68 17.31
CA PRO A 78 4.32 11.81 15.93
C PRO A 78 4.93 10.73 15.03
N ILE A 79 4.08 10.01 14.29
CA ILE A 79 4.50 8.98 13.33
C ILE A 79 4.76 9.60 11.94
N LEU A 80 3.90 10.54 11.54
CA LEU A 80 4.04 11.24 10.26
C LEU A 80 5.12 12.31 10.36
N PRO A 81 5.88 12.57 9.27
CA PRO A 81 6.82 13.66 9.26
C PRO A 81 6.14 15.03 9.44
N ASP A 82 6.81 15.96 10.14
CA ASP A 82 6.30 17.31 10.43
C ASP A 82 5.73 18.04 9.21
N ALA A 83 6.32 17.84 8.01
CA ALA A 83 5.85 18.44 6.76
C ALA A 83 4.41 18.02 6.36
N TYR A 84 3.90 16.95 6.95
CA TYR A 84 2.55 16.42 6.76
C TYR A 84 1.68 16.57 8.01
N VAL A 85 2.26 17.00 9.13
CA VAL A 85 1.52 17.35 10.36
C VAL A 85 0.96 18.76 10.18
N VAL A 86 -0.36 18.90 10.24
CA VAL A 86 -1.01 20.22 10.33
C VAL A 86 -1.14 20.57 11.81
N PRO A 87 -0.72 21.77 12.28
CA PRO A 87 -0.90 22.21 13.66
C PRO A 87 -2.35 22.06 14.12
N LYS A 88 -2.56 21.67 15.38
CA LYS A 88 -3.89 21.31 15.91
C LYS A 88 -4.85 22.50 15.92
N GLU A 89 -4.29 23.69 16.03
CA GLU A 89 -4.96 24.99 16.03
C GLU A 89 -5.52 25.35 14.65
N GLU A 90 -4.98 24.74 13.59
CA GLU A 90 -5.43 24.91 12.21
C GLU A 90 -6.43 23.81 11.77
N TRP A 91 -6.81 22.90 12.68
CA TRP A 91 -7.75 21.84 12.36
C TRP A 91 -9.18 22.38 12.30
N GLU A 92 -9.68 22.67 11.10
CA GLU A 92 -11.14 22.79 10.93
C GLU A 92 -11.84 21.43 11.14
N LYS A 93 -11.14 20.31 10.85
CA LYS A 93 -11.62 18.94 11.06
C LYS A 93 -10.45 18.00 11.46
N PRO A 94 -10.66 17.01 12.36
CA PRO A 94 -9.62 16.06 12.83
C PRO A 94 -8.93 15.20 11.75
N SER A 95 -9.35 15.29 10.48
CA SER A 95 -8.87 14.44 9.38
C SER A 95 -7.87 15.14 8.44
N GLU A 96 -7.56 16.42 8.64
CA GLU A 96 -6.71 17.22 7.73
C GLU A 96 -5.24 16.78 7.61
N PRO A 97 -4.47 16.57 8.70
CA PRO A 97 -3.08 16.08 8.60
C PRO A 97 -2.99 14.75 7.84
N LEU A 98 -3.97 13.88 8.08
CA LEU A 98 -4.06 12.52 7.53
C LEU A 98 -4.29 12.54 6.02
N ARG A 99 -5.09 13.50 5.55
CA ARG A 99 -5.37 13.74 4.12
C ARG A 99 -4.13 14.27 3.40
N ARG A 100 -3.34 15.10 4.07
CA ARG A 100 -2.14 15.71 3.49
C ARG A 100 -1.09 14.66 3.13
N TYR A 101 -0.85 13.68 4.00
CA TYR A 101 0.12 12.62 3.72
C TYR A 101 -0.27 11.79 2.49
N LEU A 102 -1.47 11.22 2.47
CA LEU A 102 -1.92 10.36 1.34
C LEU A 102 -1.97 11.11 0.01
N LYS A 103 -2.14 12.44 0.03
CA LYS A 103 -2.15 13.28 -1.16
C LYS A 103 -0.75 13.66 -1.63
N TYR A 104 0.14 14.08 -0.72
CA TYR A 104 1.39 14.77 -1.05
C TYR A 104 2.68 14.03 -0.69
N ALA A 105 2.60 12.87 -0.02
CA ALA A 105 3.79 12.04 0.19
C ALA A 105 4.39 11.60 -1.16
N PRO A 106 5.72 11.47 -1.25
CA PRO A 106 6.40 10.99 -2.46
C PRO A 106 5.84 9.65 -2.92
N ASP A 107 5.76 9.45 -4.23
CA ASP A 107 5.27 8.20 -4.79
C ASP A 107 6.43 7.26 -5.15
N VAL A 108 6.22 5.96 -4.96
CA VAL A 108 7.01 4.91 -5.60
C VAL A 108 6.63 4.85 -7.08
N TYR A 109 7.30 5.66 -7.88
CA TYR A 109 7.05 5.72 -9.32
C TYR A 109 7.68 4.52 -10.05
N LEU A 110 6.85 3.73 -10.72
CA LEU A 110 7.27 2.76 -11.72
C LEU A 110 7.52 3.49 -13.03
N ARG A 111 8.73 3.36 -13.56
CA ARG A 111 9.10 3.89 -14.87
C ARG A 111 8.41 3.08 -15.97
N ALA A 112 7.15 3.40 -16.22
CA ALA A 112 6.41 2.83 -17.34
C ALA A 112 7.08 3.21 -18.68
N PRO A 113 6.98 2.37 -19.71
CA PRO A 113 7.45 2.71 -21.05
C PRO A 113 6.81 4.01 -21.54
N ARG A 114 7.50 4.76 -22.41
CA ARG A 114 7.03 6.04 -22.95
C ARG A 114 6.17 5.88 -24.20
N SER A 115 6.30 4.74 -24.87
CA SER A 115 5.62 4.40 -26.12
C SER A 115 5.26 2.91 -26.20
N LEU A 116 4.35 2.58 -27.11
CA LEU A 116 3.99 1.19 -27.44
C LEU A 116 5.21 0.40 -27.93
N HIS A 117 6.05 1.02 -28.76
CA HIS A 117 7.25 0.38 -29.29
C HIS A 117 8.25 0.01 -28.19
N GLU A 118 8.50 0.93 -27.25
CA GLU A 118 9.38 0.67 -26.09
C GLU A 118 8.84 -0.45 -25.20
N ALA A 119 7.54 -0.47 -24.94
CA ALA A 119 6.91 -1.50 -24.13
C ALA A 119 7.06 -2.91 -24.73
N VAL A 120 6.86 -3.01 -26.04
CA VAL A 120 6.99 -4.26 -26.80
C VAL A 120 8.44 -4.71 -26.88
N SER A 121 9.37 -3.83 -27.25
CA SER A 121 10.78 -4.20 -27.47
C SER A 121 11.51 -4.57 -26.18
N GLN A 122 11.18 -3.94 -25.06
CA GLN A 122 11.80 -4.23 -23.77
C GLN A 122 11.11 -5.38 -23.00
N HIS A 123 9.98 -5.88 -23.52
CA HIS A 123 9.10 -6.85 -22.83
C HIS A 123 8.82 -6.43 -21.38
N THR A 124 8.52 -5.14 -21.19
CA THR A 124 8.43 -4.53 -19.87
C THR A 124 7.16 -4.99 -19.16
N SER A 125 7.30 -5.91 -18.22
CA SER A 125 6.20 -6.35 -17.35
C SER A 125 6.11 -5.49 -16.09
N PRO A 126 4.89 -5.23 -15.57
CA PRO A 126 4.74 -4.49 -14.32
C PRO A 126 5.42 -5.18 -13.13
N LEU A 127 5.48 -6.52 -13.15
CA LEU A 127 6.21 -7.28 -12.13
C LEU A 127 7.72 -6.95 -12.13
N LYS A 128 8.33 -6.91 -13.31
CA LYS A 128 9.76 -6.55 -13.46
C LYS A 128 10.01 -5.13 -12.94
N LEU A 129 9.20 -4.17 -13.37
CA LEU A 129 9.32 -2.78 -12.93
C LEU A 129 9.15 -2.61 -11.41
N ARG A 130 8.19 -3.32 -10.81
CA ARG A 130 8.02 -3.32 -9.35
C ARG A 130 9.24 -3.87 -8.65
N ARG A 131 9.76 -5.02 -9.10
CA ARG A 131 10.96 -5.63 -8.52
C ARG A 131 12.16 -4.68 -8.58
N GLU A 132 12.44 -4.12 -9.75
CA GLU A 132 13.53 -3.15 -9.95
C GLU A 132 13.36 -1.90 -9.10
N ARG A 133 12.14 -1.37 -8.97
CA ARG A 133 11.91 -0.18 -8.15
C ARG A 133 12.01 -0.47 -6.67
N PHE A 134 11.47 -1.58 -6.19
CA PHE A 134 11.34 -1.86 -4.76
C PHE A 134 12.68 -2.18 -4.10
N VAL A 135 13.63 -2.77 -4.84
CA VAL A 135 14.99 -3.03 -4.34
C VAL A 135 15.84 -1.75 -4.20
N THR A 136 15.36 -0.63 -4.72
CA THR A 136 16.07 0.68 -4.68
C THR A 136 15.36 1.70 -3.80
N LEU A 137 14.37 1.27 -3.01
CA LEU A 137 13.71 2.16 -2.06
C LEU A 137 14.66 2.45 -0.90
N ASP A 138 14.78 3.72 -0.55
CA ASP A 138 15.59 4.15 0.58
C ASP A 138 14.76 4.00 1.87
N PRO A 139 15.22 3.20 2.86
CA PRO A 139 14.57 3.11 4.17
C PRO A 139 14.45 4.45 4.92
N ALA A 140 15.28 5.45 4.60
CA ALA A 140 15.20 6.79 5.16
C ALA A 140 14.08 7.64 4.52
N GLU A 141 13.72 7.40 3.25
CA GLU A 141 12.68 8.15 2.54
C GLU A 141 11.26 7.68 2.89
N THR A 142 10.27 8.58 2.79
CA THR A 142 8.86 8.24 2.99
C THR A 142 8.13 8.12 1.66
N TYR A 143 7.27 7.11 1.53
CA TYR A 143 6.47 6.89 0.33
C TYR A 143 5.00 6.74 0.67
N GLY A 144 4.11 7.29 -0.18
CA GLY A 144 2.67 7.31 0.06
C GLY A 144 1.82 6.51 -0.93
N ALA A 145 2.37 6.08 -2.07
CA ALA A 145 1.66 5.24 -3.03
C ALA A 145 2.59 4.66 -4.10
N LEU A 146 2.14 3.58 -4.74
CA LEU A 146 2.68 3.06 -6.00
C LEU A 146 2.06 3.83 -7.15
N THR A 147 2.87 4.31 -8.10
CA THR A 147 2.34 5.06 -9.25
C THR A 147 2.99 4.70 -10.57
N TRP A 148 2.25 4.93 -11.65
CA TRP A 148 2.77 4.88 -13.02
C TRP A 148 1.95 5.81 -13.92
N ARG A 149 2.38 6.02 -15.17
CA ARG A 149 1.61 6.77 -16.16
C ARG A 149 1.18 5.86 -17.29
N GLY A 150 -0.05 6.06 -17.77
CA GLY A 150 -0.54 5.39 -18.97
C GLY A 150 0.14 5.93 -20.22
N ILE A 151 0.49 5.02 -21.12
CA ILE A 151 1.17 5.37 -22.38
C ILE A 151 0.22 6.18 -23.28
N ARG A 152 -1.07 5.80 -23.32
CA ARG A 152 -2.06 6.41 -24.21
C ARG A 152 -2.73 7.61 -23.56
N THR A 153 -3.22 7.45 -22.33
CA THR A 153 -4.02 8.52 -21.71
C THR A 153 -3.18 9.56 -20.98
N ARG A 154 -1.89 9.29 -20.73
CA ARG A 154 -0.95 10.11 -19.92
C ARG A 154 -1.39 10.37 -18.47
N THR A 155 -2.58 9.91 -18.09
CA THR A 155 -3.14 9.95 -16.74
C THR A 155 -2.21 9.20 -15.78
N LYS A 156 -2.03 9.73 -14.58
CA LYS A 156 -1.26 9.05 -13.54
C LYS A 156 -2.17 8.03 -12.85
N ARG A 157 -1.66 6.83 -12.63
CA ARG A 157 -2.32 5.77 -11.86
C ARG A 157 -1.69 5.75 -10.49
N ARG A 158 -2.49 5.67 -9.44
CA ARG A 158 -2.06 5.70 -8.04
C ARG A 158 -2.73 4.60 -7.24
N MET A 159 -1.94 3.86 -6.48
CA MET A 159 -2.39 2.73 -5.68
C MET A 159 -1.70 2.76 -4.32
N HIS A 160 -2.47 2.85 -3.25
CA HIS A 160 -1.97 2.82 -1.89
C HIS A 160 -1.78 1.37 -1.44
N LEU A 161 -0.73 1.07 -0.67
CA LEU A 161 -0.48 -0.29 -0.14
C LEU A 161 -1.58 -0.72 0.83
N THR A 162 -2.15 0.23 1.57
CA THR A 162 -3.34 0.01 2.39
C THR A 162 -4.50 -0.54 1.55
N ASP A 163 -4.76 0.04 0.37
CA ASP A 163 -5.79 -0.43 -0.56
C ASP A 163 -5.42 -1.77 -1.22
N VAL A 164 -4.12 -2.04 -1.45
CA VAL A 164 -3.65 -3.34 -1.94
C VAL A 164 -3.96 -4.45 -0.93
N LEU A 165 -3.65 -4.24 0.35
CA LEU A 165 -3.86 -5.22 1.41
C LEU A 165 -5.35 -5.43 1.72
N GLU A 166 -6.14 -4.37 1.84
CA GLU A 166 -7.59 -4.48 2.04
C GLU A 166 -8.29 -5.10 0.81
N GLY A 167 -7.85 -4.76 -0.40
CA GLY A 167 -8.38 -5.36 -1.63
C GLY A 167 -8.00 -6.84 -1.77
N THR A 168 -6.79 -7.22 -1.36
CA THR A 168 -6.41 -8.65 -1.31
C THR A 168 -7.24 -9.40 -0.27
N LYS A 169 -7.46 -8.82 0.91
CA LYS A 169 -8.33 -9.38 1.94
C LYS A 169 -9.76 -9.58 1.43
N LEU A 170 -10.30 -8.62 0.67
CA LEU A 170 -11.62 -8.69 0.07
C LEU A 170 -11.71 -9.77 -1.00
N PHE A 171 -10.68 -9.88 -1.86
CA PHE A 171 -10.57 -10.97 -2.82
C PHE A 171 -10.57 -12.35 -2.14
N VAL A 172 -9.77 -12.52 -1.08
CA VAL A 172 -9.75 -13.78 -0.31
C VAL A 172 -11.09 -14.08 0.35
N PHE A 173 -11.73 -13.08 0.96
CA PHE A 173 -13.06 -13.23 1.54
C PHE A 173 -14.08 -13.75 0.52
N SER A 174 -14.04 -13.22 -0.71
CA SER A 174 -14.88 -13.69 -1.82
C SER A 174 -14.57 -15.11 -2.26
N GLU A 175 -13.30 -15.50 -2.25
CA GLU A 175 -12.85 -16.84 -2.66
C GLU A 175 -13.24 -17.92 -1.66
N LEU A 176 -13.41 -17.55 -0.38
CA LEU A 176 -13.90 -18.43 0.68
C LEU A 176 -15.43 -18.52 0.72
N ALA A 177 -16.13 -17.57 0.10
CA ALA A 177 -17.58 -17.61 -0.04
C ALA A 177 -18.01 -18.63 -1.11
N SER A 178 -19.23 -19.17 -0.97
CA SER A 178 -19.82 -19.97 -2.05
C SER A 178 -19.91 -19.16 -3.35
N PRO A 179 -19.61 -19.72 -4.53
CA PRO A 179 -19.72 -19.01 -5.81
C PRO A 179 -21.08 -18.37 -6.07
N ASP A 180 -22.15 -18.99 -5.56
CA ASP A 180 -23.54 -18.48 -5.71
C ASP A 180 -23.91 -17.43 -4.65
N SER A 181 -22.99 -17.10 -3.74
CA SER A 181 -23.22 -16.12 -2.68
C SER A 181 -23.08 -14.69 -3.20
N HIS A 182 -23.86 -13.77 -2.62
CA HIS A 182 -23.68 -12.32 -2.80
C HIS A 182 -22.32 -11.80 -2.29
N HIS A 183 -21.56 -12.62 -1.57
CA HIS A 183 -20.19 -12.33 -1.14
C HIS A 183 -19.12 -12.78 -2.13
N HIS A 184 -19.49 -13.38 -3.27
CA HIS A 184 -18.56 -13.74 -4.33
C HIS A 184 -18.40 -12.61 -5.34
N ILE A 185 -17.17 -12.33 -5.76
CA ILE A 185 -16.86 -11.39 -6.83
C ILE A 185 -17.27 -12.01 -8.16
N LYS A 186 -18.17 -11.34 -8.87
CA LYS A 186 -18.54 -11.76 -10.23
C LYS A 186 -17.67 -11.04 -11.25
N VAL A 187 -17.27 -11.77 -12.29
CA VAL A 187 -16.40 -11.28 -13.36
C VAL A 187 -17.00 -11.67 -14.70
N ASP A 188 -17.58 -10.70 -15.39
CA ASP A 188 -18.19 -10.87 -16.71
C ASP A 188 -17.28 -10.26 -17.79
N PRO A 189 -16.71 -11.07 -18.70
CA PRO A 189 -15.88 -10.57 -19.79
C PRO A 189 -16.73 -9.88 -20.86
N CYS A 190 -16.53 -8.58 -21.07
CA CYS A 190 -17.09 -7.83 -22.20
C CYS A 190 -16.02 -7.67 -23.29
N ILE A 191 -15.65 -8.77 -23.93
CA ILE A 191 -14.53 -8.78 -24.90
C ILE A 191 -15.03 -8.40 -26.30
N ASP A 192 -14.70 -7.20 -26.77
CA ASP A 192 -14.67 -6.92 -28.21
C ASP A 192 -13.35 -7.42 -28.81
N VAL A 193 -13.41 -8.54 -29.53
CA VAL A 193 -12.25 -9.28 -30.06
C VAL A 193 -11.34 -8.42 -30.94
N LYS A 194 -11.87 -7.42 -31.66
CA LYS A 194 -11.08 -6.59 -32.59
C LYS A 194 -10.32 -5.47 -31.86
N ALA A 195 -10.95 -4.82 -30.89
CA ALA A 195 -10.33 -3.75 -30.10
C ALA A 195 -9.41 -4.31 -28.99
N ALA A 196 -9.72 -5.50 -28.48
CA ALA A 196 -9.05 -6.18 -27.37
C ALA A 196 -7.53 -6.34 -27.56
N ALA A 197 -7.08 -6.63 -28.79
CA ALA A 197 -5.65 -6.79 -29.09
C ALA A 197 -4.84 -5.50 -28.89
N ARG A 198 -5.47 -4.32 -29.05
CA ARG A 198 -4.80 -3.02 -28.92
C ARG A 198 -5.14 -2.30 -27.62
N GLN A 199 -6.37 -2.40 -27.15
CA GLN A 199 -6.86 -1.63 -26.01
C GLN A 199 -6.88 -2.46 -24.72
N GLY A 200 -6.79 -3.78 -24.81
CA GLY A 200 -7.00 -4.69 -23.69
C GLY A 200 -8.46 -5.10 -23.53
N GLY A 201 -8.69 -6.05 -22.65
CA GLY A 201 -10.01 -6.52 -22.27
C GLY A 201 -10.76 -5.50 -21.43
N ILE A 202 -12.08 -5.60 -21.53
CA ILE A 202 -13.04 -4.90 -20.69
C ILE A 202 -13.78 -5.97 -19.89
N TYR A 203 -13.88 -5.76 -18.59
CA TYR A 203 -14.57 -6.65 -17.67
C TYR A 203 -15.61 -5.86 -16.90
N VAL A 204 -16.83 -6.36 -16.81
CA VAL A 204 -17.79 -5.91 -15.81
C VAL A 204 -17.58 -6.77 -14.57
N VAL A 205 -17.41 -6.11 -13.44
CA VAL A 205 -17.07 -6.75 -12.17
C VAL A 205 -18.01 -6.27 -11.09
N GLU A 206 -18.52 -7.21 -10.30
CA GLU A 206 -19.32 -6.92 -9.11
C GLU A 206 -18.49 -7.29 -7.87
N VAL A 207 -18.04 -6.28 -7.12
CA VAL A 207 -17.26 -6.52 -5.90
C VAL A 207 -18.14 -6.34 -4.67
N PRO A 208 -18.23 -7.34 -3.78
CA PRO A 208 -19.10 -7.29 -2.61
C PRO A 208 -18.56 -6.35 -1.53
N SER A 209 -19.45 -5.86 -0.68
CA SER A 209 -19.09 -5.33 0.64
C SER A 209 -18.91 -6.46 1.64
N ARG A 210 -17.92 -6.34 2.53
CA ARG A 210 -17.75 -7.24 3.67
C ARG A 210 -18.78 -7.01 4.78
N SER A 211 -19.30 -5.80 4.90
CA SER A 211 -20.11 -5.37 6.06
C SER A 211 -21.58 -5.19 5.72
N ARG A 212 -21.94 -5.18 4.44
CA ARG A 212 -23.32 -4.98 3.98
C ARG A 212 -23.65 -5.97 2.85
N PRO A 213 -24.91 -6.39 2.71
CA PRO A 213 -25.36 -7.21 1.58
C PRO A 213 -25.51 -6.35 0.32
N LEU A 214 -24.42 -5.71 -0.10
CA LEU A 214 -24.34 -4.83 -1.26
C LEU A 214 -23.13 -5.23 -2.10
N ALA A 215 -23.26 -5.11 -3.42
CA ALA A 215 -22.15 -5.25 -4.35
C ALA A 215 -22.00 -3.96 -5.17
N TYR A 216 -20.76 -3.66 -5.54
CA TYR A 216 -20.41 -2.48 -6.32
C TYR A 216 -20.05 -2.93 -7.73
N PRO A 217 -20.98 -2.77 -8.71
CA PRO A 217 -20.69 -3.05 -10.10
C PRO A 217 -19.84 -1.92 -10.69
N PHE A 218 -18.82 -2.28 -11.46
CA PHE A 218 -18.08 -1.36 -12.33
C PHE A 218 -17.39 -2.05 -13.47
N ARG A 219 -16.86 -1.23 -14.37
CA ARG A 219 -16.08 -1.68 -15.50
C ARG A 219 -14.59 -1.53 -15.21
N LEU A 220 -13.83 -2.59 -15.44
CA LEU A 220 -12.38 -2.57 -15.47
C LEU A 220 -11.92 -2.61 -16.92
N GLU A 221 -11.09 -1.64 -17.32
CA GLU A 221 -10.66 -1.46 -18.70
C GLU A 221 -9.15 -1.54 -18.83
N SER A 222 -8.68 -1.84 -20.05
CA SER A 222 -7.25 -2.00 -20.36
C SER A 222 -6.60 -3.12 -19.54
N VAL A 223 -7.32 -4.24 -19.37
CA VAL A 223 -6.78 -5.47 -18.81
C VAL A 223 -5.99 -6.20 -19.89
N PRO A 224 -4.70 -6.53 -19.70
CA PRO A 224 -3.97 -7.27 -20.71
C PRO A 224 -4.47 -8.71 -20.79
N LEU A 225 -4.78 -9.16 -22.01
CA LEU A 225 -5.34 -10.49 -22.29
C LEU A 225 -4.25 -11.46 -22.74
N ALA A 226 -4.46 -12.75 -22.50
CA ALA A 226 -3.55 -13.81 -22.93
C ALA A 226 -3.27 -13.79 -24.44
N ASN A 227 -4.28 -13.48 -25.26
CA ASN A 227 -4.20 -13.45 -26.71
C ASN A 227 -3.73 -12.10 -27.31
N ALA A 228 -3.35 -11.12 -26.51
CA ALA A 228 -2.96 -9.79 -26.99
C ALA A 228 -1.53 -9.71 -27.61
N GLY A 229 -0.85 -10.85 -27.79
CA GLY A 229 0.53 -10.89 -28.29
C GLY A 229 1.46 -10.00 -27.46
N ASP A 230 2.39 -9.29 -28.08
CA ASP A 230 3.31 -8.40 -27.36
C ASP A 230 2.66 -7.08 -26.88
N GLN A 231 1.49 -6.70 -27.40
CA GLN A 231 0.80 -5.47 -26.97
C GLN A 231 0.43 -5.49 -25.48
N ARG A 232 0.36 -6.68 -24.87
CA ARG A 232 0.13 -6.87 -23.44
C ARG A 232 1.12 -6.11 -22.55
N TYR A 233 2.36 -5.91 -22.99
CA TYR A 233 3.37 -5.15 -22.24
C TYR A 233 3.08 -3.65 -22.15
N ALA A 234 2.19 -3.14 -23.01
CA ALA A 234 1.75 -1.75 -22.98
C ALA A 234 0.36 -1.58 -22.34
N ILE A 235 -0.55 -2.54 -22.56
CA ILE A 235 -1.95 -2.45 -22.16
C ILE A 235 -2.11 -2.16 -20.66
N TRP A 236 -1.35 -2.82 -19.79
CA TRP A 236 -1.46 -2.66 -18.34
C TRP A 236 -1.22 -1.21 -17.88
N THR A 237 -0.45 -0.42 -18.64
CA THR A 237 -0.12 0.96 -18.25
C THR A 237 -1.36 1.85 -18.23
N ASP A 238 -2.33 1.54 -19.09
CA ASP A 238 -3.57 2.31 -19.21
C ASP A 238 -4.70 1.76 -18.34
N LEU A 239 -4.46 0.71 -17.55
CA LEU A 239 -5.40 0.12 -16.60
C LEU A 239 -6.16 1.21 -15.85
N ARG A 240 -7.49 1.07 -15.81
CA ARG A 240 -8.40 1.97 -15.11
C ARG A 240 -9.71 1.26 -14.78
N GLU A 241 -10.40 1.79 -13.78
CA GLU A 241 -11.80 1.49 -13.56
C GLU A 241 -12.68 2.66 -14.07
N GLU A 242 -13.86 2.33 -14.55
CA GLU A 242 -14.98 3.25 -14.59
C GLU A 242 -15.50 3.41 -13.15
N LYS A 243 -15.78 4.64 -12.71
CA LYS A 243 -16.07 4.96 -11.30
C LYS A 243 -17.21 4.07 -10.75
N HIS A 244 -17.01 3.47 -9.57
CA HIS A 244 -18.08 2.88 -8.76
C HIS A 244 -18.38 3.71 -7.51
N ASP A 245 -19.64 3.65 -7.03
CA ASP A 245 -20.11 4.39 -5.86
C ASP A 245 -19.90 3.63 -4.53
N CYS A 246 -18.66 3.22 -4.24
CA CYS A 246 -18.33 2.76 -2.88
C CYS A 246 -18.20 3.96 -1.94
N GLU A 247 -18.37 3.77 -0.61
CA GLU A 247 -18.23 4.85 0.37
C GLU A 247 -16.91 5.60 0.24
N GLU A 248 -15.83 4.88 -0.06
CA GLU A 248 -14.51 5.48 -0.27
C GLU A 248 -14.47 6.37 -1.52
N ASN A 249 -15.21 6.07 -2.58
CA ASN A 249 -15.31 6.92 -3.77
C ASN A 249 -16.34 8.05 -3.58
N ARG A 250 -17.47 7.76 -2.92
CA ARG A 250 -18.62 8.65 -2.69
C ARG A 250 -18.29 9.87 -1.86
N TYR A 251 -17.32 9.78 -0.95
CA TYR A 251 -16.92 10.91 -0.11
C TYR A 251 -15.52 11.46 -0.48
N ASN A 252 -14.91 11.01 -1.58
CA ASN A 252 -13.52 11.34 -1.91
C ASN A 252 -13.30 12.54 -2.85
N PHE A 253 -14.33 13.35 -3.12
CA PHE A 253 -14.33 14.33 -4.21
C PHE A 253 -13.21 15.40 -4.20
N GLY A 254 -12.39 15.54 -3.14
CA GLY A 254 -11.25 16.48 -3.12
C GLY A 254 -9.95 15.98 -2.44
N TYR A 255 -9.89 14.74 -1.95
CA TYR A 255 -8.91 14.35 -0.92
C TYR A 255 -7.74 13.49 -1.44
N ARG A 256 -7.97 12.64 -2.44
CA ARG A 256 -6.91 11.85 -3.11
C ARG A 256 -6.78 12.11 -4.61
N TYR A 257 -7.79 12.75 -5.19
CA TYR A 257 -7.91 12.90 -6.63
C TYR A 257 -7.33 14.25 -7.05
N THR A 258 -6.32 14.20 -7.92
CA THR A 258 -5.93 15.32 -8.76
C THR A 258 -6.52 15.13 -10.15
N ALA A 259 -6.86 16.22 -10.85
CA ALA A 259 -7.27 16.12 -12.24
C ALA A 259 -6.19 15.38 -13.05
N GLY A 260 -6.60 14.36 -13.83
CA GLY A 260 -5.65 13.52 -14.55
C GLY A 260 -5.01 12.41 -13.71
N GLU A 261 -5.61 12.03 -12.58
CA GLU A 261 -5.23 10.84 -11.79
C GLU A 261 -6.37 9.80 -11.70
N VAL A 262 -6.00 8.52 -11.78
CA VAL A 262 -6.85 7.36 -11.45
C VAL A 262 -6.30 6.76 -10.16
N VAL A 263 -7.10 6.80 -9.10
CA VAL A 263 -6.75 6.23 -7.79
C VAL A 263 -7.52 4.92 -7.62
N PHE A 264 -6.81 3.82 -7.40
CA PHE A 264 -7.40 2.50 -7.17
C PHE A 264 -7.73 2.34 -5.69
N CYS A 265 -8.98 1.99 -5.37
CA CYS A 265 -9.41 1.64 -4.01
C CYS A 265 -9.32 0.12 -3.80
N ALA A 266 -9.67 -0.33 -2.58
CA ALA A 266 -9.67 -1.76 -2.25
C ALA A 266 -10.57 -2.60 -3.17
N HIS A 267 -11.74 -2.10 -3.60
CA HIS A 267 -12.62 -2.81 -4.53
C HIS A 267 -11.96 -2.96 -5.90
N SER A 268 -11.31 -1.90 -6.40
CA SER A 268 -10.57 -1.93 -7.67
C SER A 268 -9.47 -2.99 -7.66
N VAL A 269 -8.73 -3.07 -6.55
CA VAL A 269 -7.69 -4.08 -6.35
C VAL A 269 -8.30 -5.48 -6.33
N ALA A 270 -9.38 -5.70 -5.57
CA ALA A 270 -10.03 -7.00 -5.46
C ALA A 270 -10.57 -7.49 -6.83
N ALA A 271 -11.24 -6.61 -7.58
CA ALA A 271 -11.68 -6.89 -8.94
C ALA A 271 -10.50 -7.27 -9.85
N TYR A 272 -9.40 -6.50 -9.77
CA TYR A 272 -8.23 -6.79 -10.59
C TYR A 272 -7.63 -8.15 -10.27
N LEU A 273 -7.55 -8.54 -8.99
CA LEU A 273 -7.07 -9.86 -8.58
C LEU A 273 -7.97 -10.98 -9.08
N ALA A 274 -9.30 -10.81 -9.03
CA ALA A 274 -10.26 -11.76 -9.58
C ALA A 274 -10.10 -11.93 -11.11
N VAL A 275 -10.00 -10.81 -11.84
CA VAL A 275 -9.75 -10.83 -13.30
C VAL A 275 -8.38 -11.45 -13.62
N ALA A 276 -7.35 -11.13 -12.86
CA ALA A 276 -6.02 -11.71 -13.03
C ALA A 276 -6.02 -13.22 -12.77
N LYS A 277 -6.81 -13.72 -11.81
CA LYS A 277 -7.01 -15.16 -11.58
C LYS A 277 -7.70 -15.82 -12.79
N LEU A 278 -8.74 -15.18 -13.34
CA LEU A 278 -9.41 -15.66 -14.55
C LEU A 278 -8.43 -15.72 -15.74
N GLU A 279 -7.67 -14.66 -16.01
CA GLU A 279 -6.69 -14.62 -17.11
C GLU A 279 -5.51 -15.57 -16.87
N ARG A 280 -5.12 -15.82 -15.62
CA ARG A 280 -4.11 -16.83 -15.27
C ARG A 280 -4.54 -18.22 -15.73
N SER A 281 -5.80 -18.58 -15.56
CA SER A 281 -6.35 -19.86 -16.03
C SER A 281 -6.28 -19.99 -17.56
N ARG A 282 -6.18 -18.86 -18.26
CA ARG A 282 -5.99 -18.75 -19.72
C ARG A 282 -4.52 -18.62 -20.13
N GLY A 283 -3.59 -18.81 -19.19
CA GLY A 283 -2.14 -18.86 -19.45
C GLY A 283 -1.39 -17.53 -19.32
N PHE A 284 -1.97 -16.48 -18.73
CA PHE A 284 -1.32 -15.16 -18.65
C PHE A 284 -1.51 -14.41 -17.33
N ILE A 285 -0.43 -13.78 -16.84
CA ILE A 285 -0.47 -12.87 -15.68
C ILE A 285 0.40 -11.65 -15.97
N SER A 286 -0.21 -10.48 -16.04
CA SER A 286 0.50 -9.19 -15.97
C SER A 286 -0.26 -8.28 -15.05
N THR A 287 0.20 -8.16 -13.81
CA THR A 287 -0.46 -7.38 -12.76
C THR A 287 0.42 -6.23 -12.26
N PRO A 288 -0.06 -4.97 -12.33
CA PRO A 288 0.54 -3.86 -11.59
C PRO A 288 0.22 -3.93 -10.10
N VAL A 289 -0.80 -4.69 -9.69
CA VAL A 289 -1.14 -4.91 -8.28
C VAL A 289 -0.05 -5.76 -7.63
N PRO A 290 0.57 -5.30 -6.52
CA PRO A 290 1.47 -6.12 -5.73
C PRO A 290 0.77 -7.38 -5.21
N LEU A 291 1.40 -8.55 -5.38
CA LEU A 291 0.90 -9.81 -4.83
C LEU A 291 1.50 -9.95 -3.44
N VAL A 292 0.75 -9.61 -2.39
CA VAL A 292 1.27 -9.59 -1.01
C VAL A 292 1.66 -10.99 -0.54
N SER A 293 2.84 -11.12 0.08
CA SER A 293 3.33 -12.38 0.64
C SER A 293 2.61 -12.73 1.94
N ARG A 294 2.75 -13.99 2.38
CA ARG A 294 2.23 -14.42 3.68
C ARG A 294 2.91 -13.67 4.83
N PHE A 295 4.23 -13.51 4.72
CA PHE A 295 5.02 -12.74 5.70
C PHE A 295 4.43 -11.34 5.89
N PHE A 296 4.16 -10.62 4.80
CA PHE A 296 3.67 -9.24 4.88
C PHE A 296 2.30 -9.14 5.54
N VAL A 297 1.41 -10.07 5.21
CA VAL A 297 0.05 -10.10 5.77
C VAL A 297 0.09 -10.47 7.25
N GLU A 298 0.68 -11.63 7.58
CA GLU A 298 0.58 -12.21 8.91
C GLU A 298 1.45 -11.51 9.96
N ASN A 299 2.64 -11.02 9.56
CA ASN A 299 3.64 -10.49 10.50
C ASN A 299 3.67 -8.96 10.53
N ILE A 300 3.32 -8.28 9.45
CA ILE A 300 3.41 -6.82 9.37
C ILE A 300 2.02 -6.19 9.40
N TYR A 301 1.19 -6.46 8.40
CA TYR A 301 -0.12 -5.80 8.28
C TYR A 301 -1.04 -6.13 9.45
N ASN A 302 -1.15 -7.39 9.87
CA ASN A 302 -1.94 -7.78 11.05
C ASN A 302 -1.41 -7.16 12.35
N LEU A 303 -0.08 -7.08 12.51
CA LEU A 303 0.57 -6.45 13.66
C LEU A 303 0.17 -4.97 13.73
N LEU A 304 0.41 -4.23 12.64
CA LEU A 304 0.04 -2.81 12.53
C LEU A 304 -1.46 -2.59 12.76
N ARG A 305 -2.32 -3.46 12.22
CA ARG A 305 -3.78 -3.26 12.25
C ARG A 305 -4.41 -3.52 13.61
N SER A 306 -3.90 -4.52 14.35
CA SER A 306 -4.60 -5.06 15.52
C SER A 306 -3.82 -4.98 16.83
N ARG A 307 -2.50 -4.84 16.73
CA ARG A 307 -1.61 -4.86 17.89
C ARG A 307 -0.81 -3.57 18.02
N THR A 308 -0.92 -2.62 17.09
CA THR A 308 -0.25 -1.32 17.20
C THR A 308 -1.24 -0.23 17.61
N LEU A 309 -0.91 0.47 18.68
CA LEU A 309 -1.65 1.62 19.19
C LEU A 309 -0.76 2.85 19.22
N VAL A 310 -1.35 4.01 18.94
CA VAL A 310 -0.75 5.32 19.11
C VAL A 310 -1.28 5.92 20.41
N GLU A 311 -0.38 6.33 21.30
CA GLU A 311 -0.72 7.15 22.46
C GLU A 311 -0.53 8.61 22.12
N GLU A 312 -1.61 9.39 22.27
CA GLU A 312 -1.60 10.83 22.04
C GLU A 312 -2.28 11.56 23.20
N GLU A 313 -1.86 12.81 23.42
CA GLU A 313 -2.48 13.68 24.40
C GLU A 313 -3.60 14.49 23.74
N THR A 314 -4.78 14.44 24.35
CA THR A 314 -5.94 15.23 23.93
C THR A 314 -6.48 16.03 25.09
N THR A 315 -6.98 17.23 24.79
CA THR A 315 -7.62 18.09 25.78
C THR A 315 -9.12 17.99 25.59
N VAL A 316 -9.82 17.46 26.60
CA VAL A 316 -11.29 17.38 26.64
C VAL A 316 -11.73 18.10 27.91
N ASP A 317 -12.60 19.09 27.77
CA ASP A 317 -13.12 19.92 28.86
C ASP A 317 -12.00 20.55 29.73
N GLY A 318 -10.95 21.07 29.09
CA GLY A 318 -9.81 21.69 29.76
C GLY A 318 -8.89 20.71 30.51
N LYS A 319 -9.11 19.40 30.41
CA LYS A 319 -8.25 18.37 31.02
C LYS A 319 -7.47 17.61 29.95
N THR A 320 -6.15 17.62 30.06
CA THR A 320 -5.29 16.77 29.24
C THR A 320 -5.46 15.31 29.64
N ARG A 321 -5.78 14.46 28.68
CA ARG A 321 -5.91 13.02 28.84
C ARG A 321 -5.06 12.32 27.78
N LYS A 322 -4.41 11.23 28.18
CA LYS A 322 -3.77 10.31 27.25
C LYS A 322 -4.83 9.38 26.67
N ILE A 323 -4.94 9.34 25.36
CA ILE A 323 -5.80 8.41 24.63
C ILE A 323 -4.96 7.45 23.82
N LYS A 324 -5.46 6.21 23.68
CA LYS A 324 -4.84 5.18 22.84
C LYS A 324 -5.78 4.91 21.68
N ARG A 325 -5.27 5.03 20.45
CA ARG A 325 -6.05 4.79 19.24
C ARG A 325 -5.29 3.86 18.29
N PRO A 326 -5.98 3.13 17.39
CA PRO A 326 -5.29 2.43 16.32
C PRO A 326 -4.60 3.41 15.36
N LEU A 327 -3.68 2.87 14.55
CA LEU A 327 -3.10 3.60 13.43
C LEU A 327 -4.20 4.05 12.46
N ASN A 328 -4.11 5.30 12.00
CA ASN A 328 -4.93 5.76 10.90
C ASN A 328 -4.37 5.32 9.54
N LYS A 329 -5.11 5.57 8.45
CA LYS A 329 -4.74 5.11 7.11
C LYS A 329 -3.41 5.71 6.61
N GLY A 330 -3.09 6.95 6.94
CA GLY A 330 -1.83 7.60 6.54
C GLY A 330 -0.62 7.03 7.29
N GLU A 331 -0.74 6.84 8.60
CA GLU A 331 0.28 6.19 9.43
C GLU A 331 0.51 4.73 9.00
N MET A 332 -0.57 4.01 8.71
CA MET A 332 -0.51 2.65 8.17
C MET A 332 0.21 2.61 6.82
N GLU A 333 -0.14 3.51 5.89
CA GLU A 333 0.49 3.59 4.57
C GLU A 333 2.00 3.86 4.69
N LEU A 334 2.40 4.80 5.56
CA LEU A 334 3.80 5.10 5.84
C LEU A 334 4.55 3.87 6.34
N LEU A 335 4.02 3.20 7.37
CA LEU A 335 4.69 2.05 7.99
C LEU A 335 4.76 0.84 7.04
N LEU A 336 3.73 0.64 6.21
CA LEU A 336 3.75 -0.39 5.17
C LEU A 336 4.83 -0.14 4.11
N TRP A 337 4.97 1.10 3.61
CA TRP A 337 6.03 1.42 2.66
C TRP A 337 7.42 1.30 3.26
N LYS A 338 7.58 1.67 4.53
CA LYS A 338 8.84 1.45 5.24
C LYS A 338 9.14 -0.04 5.38
N ALA A 339 8.13 -0.88 5.63
CA ALA A 339 8.33 -2.34 5.68
C ALA A 339 8.77 -2.87 4.31
N VAL A 340 8.22 -2.34 3.21
CA VAL A 340 8.64 -2.69 1.85
C VAL A 340 10.09 -2.27 1.58
N SER A 341 10.51 -1.07 1.98
CA SER A 341 11.91 -0.63 1.79
C SER A 341 12.90 -1.42 2.65
N PHE A 342 12.50 -1.82 3.87
CA PHE A 342 13.36 -2.58 4.78
C PHE A 342 13.47 -4.06 4.40
N TYR A 343 12.35 -4.74 4.16
CA TYR A 343 12.34 -6.19 3.87
C TYR A 343 12.48 -6.52 2.38
N GLY A 344 12.25 -5.54 1.51
CA GLY A 344 12.33 -5.67 0.06
C GLY A 344 11.11 -6.34 -0.57
N HIS A 345 11.08 -6.29 -1.91
CA HIS A 345 9.99 -6.78 -2.76
C HIS A 345 9.58 -8.23 -2.47
N ASP A 346 10.56 -9.13 -2.44
CA ASP A 346 10.31 -10.57 -2.44
C ASP A 346 9.72 -11.05 -1.13
N LYS A 347 10.07 -10.40 0.00
CA LYS A 347 9.48 -10.71 1.31
C LYS A 347 8.13 -10.06 1.52
N THR A 348 7.76 -9.02 0.76
CA THR A 348 6.57 -8.21 1.05
C THR A 348 5.50 -8.26 -0.03
N CYS A 349 5.87 -7.91 -1.26
CA CYS A 349 4.99 -7.60 -2.36
C CYS A 349 5.08 -8.61 -3.52
N TYR A 350 5.55 -9.83 -3.20
CA TYR A 350 5.60 -10.95 -4.10
C TYR A 350 5.30 -12.29 -3.42
N ALA A 351 4.06 -12.76 -3.54
CA ALA A 351 3.65 -14.09 -3.12
C ALA A 351 4.28 -15.19 -3.99
N ARG A 352 4.94 -16.16 -3.35
CA ARG A 352 5.51 -17.36 -3.98
C ARG A 352 4.76 -18.58 -3.48
N PRO A 353 3.99 -19.28 -4.33
CA PRO A 353 3.18 -20.42 -3.90
C PRO A 353 3.95 -21.51 -3.14
N GLN A 354 5.22 -21.74 -3.48
CA GLN A 354 6.07 -22.73 -2.82
C GLN A 354 6.49 -22.34 -1.40
N GLN A 355 6.57 -21.04 -1.10
CA GLN A 355 7.02 -20.53 0.20
C GLN A 355 5.85 -20.04 1.06
N ASP A 356 4.91 -19.32 0.44
CA ASP A 356 3.79 -18.69 1.12
C ASP A 356 2.53 -19.58 1.17
N GLY A 357 2.41 -20.57 0.29
CA GLY A 357 1.15 -21.28 0.04
C GLY A 357 0.20 -20.46 -0.84
N LYS A 358 -1.10 -20.79 -0.81
CA LYS A 358 -2.11 -20.00 -1.54
C LYS A 358 -2.50 -18.78 -0.71
N ILE A 359 -2.76 -17.65 -1.37
CA ILE A 359 -3.18 -16.40 -0.70
C ILE A 359 -4.46 -16.57 0.13
N GLN A 360 -5.33 -17.50 -0.27
CA GLN A 360 -6.54 -17.87 0.47
C GLN A 360 -6.24 -18.53 1.83
N ASP A 361 -5.07 -19.15 1.99
CA ASP A 361 -4.69 -19.90 3.19
C ASP A 361 -3.97 -19.03 4.23
N TYR A 362 -3.78 -17.73 3.94
CA TYR A 362 -3.14 -16.81 4.87
C TYR A 362 -4.08 -16.47 6.03
N THR A 363 -3.51 -16.15 7.20
CA THR A 363 -4.27 -15.71 8.36
C THR A 363 -4.65 -14.24 8.22
N TRP A 364 -5.81 -13.97 7.63
CA TRP A 364 -6.41 -12.64 7.60
C TRP A 364 -7.18 -12.39 8.90
N GLN A 365 -6.89 -11.31 9.62
CA GLN A 365 -7.78 -10.90 10.70
C GLN A 365 -9.07 -10.33 10.10
N LEU A 366 -10.11 -11.16 9.95
CA LEU A 366 -11.36 -10.82 9.24
C LEU A 366 -12.27 -9.81 9.96
N ARG A 367 -11.86 -9.28 11.12
CA ARG A 367 -12.62 -8.24 11.82
C ARG A 367 -12.72 -6.94 11.01
#